data_AF-A0A938LL29-F1
#
_entry.id   AF-A0A938LL29-F1
#
_cell.length_a   1.000
_cell.length_b   1.000
_cell.length_c   1.000
_cell.angle_alpha   90.00
_cell.angle_beta   90.00
_cell.angle_gamma   90.00
#
_symmetry.space_group_name_H-M   'P 1'
#
loop_
_entity.id
_entity.type
_entity.pdbx_description
1 polymer ?
#
loop_
_entity_poly.entity_id
_entity_poly.type
_entity_poly.pdbx_seq_one_letter_code
_entity_poly.pdbx_strand_id
1 'polypeptide(L)'
;MTRTLLDITRDMDALDALLVEVEGDVTDPKVQKAVTAWFAELDADLKGKVDNYAALITTLEARTDVRAKEAERLARRAKADAASAQFLKDRLRTELEARGIQKVETDRYRVSVVSSGGKLPLVIDQESLIPGALLRVIPEQRVPDKDAIREILERGQAVPGAHLGDRGRRLSIR
;
A
#
# COMPACT_ATOMS: atom_id res chain seq x y z
N MET A 1 -18.17 28.51 6.76
CA MET A 1 -18.07 28.15 5.33
C MET A 1 -16.60 28.12 5.00
N THR A 2 -16.11 27.14 4.24
CA THR A 2 -14.69 27.06 3.85
C THR A 2 -14.36 28.22 2.92
N ARG A 3 -13.37 29.08 3.24
CA ARG A 3 -12.98 30.16 2.33
C ARG A 3 -12.53 29.62 0.98
N THR A 4 -13.14 30.19 -0.06
CA THR A 4 -12.85 30.01 -1.47
C THR A 4 -11.96 31.15 -1.97
N LEU A 5 -11.40 31.02 -3.17
CA LEU A 5 -10.61 32.10 -3.78
C LEU A 5 -11.40 33.42 -3.92
N LEU A 6 -12.74 33.36 -4.02
CA LEU A 6 -13.63 34.52 -4.11
C LEU A 6 -13.71 35.30 -2.79
N ASP A 7 -13.50 34.63 -1.65
CA ASP A 7 -13.55 35.26 -0.34
C ASP A 7 -12.31 36.15 -0.11
N ILE A 8 -11.15 35.76 -0.66
CA ILE A 8 -9.92 36.58 -0.62
C ILE A 8 -10.10 37.87 -1.42
N THR A 9 -10.68 37.80 -2.62
CA THR A 9 -10.92 39.02 -3.43
C THR A 9 -11.86 39.99 -2.72
N ARG A 10 -12.91 39.48 -2.08
CA ARG A 10 -13.85 40.31 -1.30
C ARG A 10 -13.19 40.97 -0.08
N ASP A 11 -12.32 40.24 0.61
CA ASP A 11 -11.57 40.79 1.76
C ASP A 11 -10.61 41.91 1.33
N MET A 12 -9.99 41.78 0.16
CA MET A 12 -9.10 42.80 -0.41
C MET A 12 -9.88 44.07 -0.80
N ASP A 13 -11.05 43.94 -1.42
CA ASP A 13 -11.91 45.08 -1.75
C ASP A 13 -12.40 45.80 -0.48
N ALA A 14 -12.70 45.04 0.58
CA ALA A 14 -13.13 45.60 1.86
C ALA A 14 -11.98 46.32 2.60
N LEU A 15 -10.75 45.80 2.50
CA LEU A 15 -9.56 46.43 3.07
C LEU A 15 -9.18 47.71 2.30
N ASP A 16 -9.30 47.71 0.97
CA ASP A 16 -9.07 48.88 0.13
C ASP A 16 -10.07 50.01 0.44
N ALA A 17 -11.36 49.68 0.55
CA ALA A 17 -12.38 50.65 0.97
C ALA A 17 -12.10 51.25 2.36
N LEU A 18 -11.61 50.43 3.30
CA LEU A 18 -11.24 50.89 4.63
C LEU A 18 -10.00 51.80 4.62
N LEU A 19 -9.00 51.48 3.81
CA LEU A 19 -7.81 52.31 3.63
C LEU A 19 -8.14 53.65 2.98
N VAL A 20 -9.09 53.68 2.04
CA VAL A 20 -9.62 54.92 1.47
C VAL A 20 -10.38 55.74 2.51
N GLU A 21 -11.15 55.12 3.41
CA GLU A 21 -11.87 55.81 4.51
C GLU A 21 -10.91 56.52 5.48
N VAL A 22 -9.76 55.90 5.79
CA VAL A 22 -8.78 56.47 6.74
C VAL A 22 -7.65 57.25 6.05
N GLU A 23 -7.82 57.62 4.79
CA GLU A 23 -6.81 58.34 3.98
C GLU A 23 -5.42 57.66 3.96
N GLY A 24 -5.40 56.33 4.05
CA GLY A 24 -4.18 55.54 4.09
C GLY A 24 -3.44 55.56 5.44
N ASP A 25 -4.04 56.07 6.51
CA ASP A 25 -3.47 55.97 7.85
C ASP A 25 -3.59 54.53 8.38
N VAL A 26 -2.56 53.74 8.09
CA VAL A 26 -2.44 52.35 8.55
C VAL A 26 -2.28 52.23 10.08
N THR A 27 -2.06 53.33 10.80
CA THR A 27 -2.00 53.33 12.27
C THR A 27 -3.38 53.49 12.90
N ASP A 28 -4.42 53.77 12.10
CA ASP A 28 -5.80 53.84 12.58
C ASP A 28 -6.21 52.50 13.24
N PRO A 29 -6.73 52.53 14.48
CA PRO A 29 -7.16 51.34 15.20
C PRO A 29 -8.17 50.45 14.44
N LYS A 30 -8.98 51.03 13.55
CA LYS A 30 -9.92 50.29 12.69
C LYS A 30 -9.19 49.41 11.68
N VAL A 31 -8.16 49.94 11.01
CA VAL A 31 -7.34 49.20 10.03
C VAL A 31 -6.59 48.08 10.73
N GLN A 32 -5.95 48.37 11.87
CA GLN A 32 -5.22 47.38 12.66
C GLN A 32 -6.13 46.22 13.14
N LYS A 33 -7.33 46.54 13.60
CA LYS A 33 -8.32 45.55 14.02
C LYS A 33 -8.83 44.71 12.85
N ALA A 34 -9.09 45.31 11.70
CA ALA A 34 -9.56 44.61 10.50
C ALA A 34 -8.51 43.61 9.97
N VAL A 35 -7.24 44.04 9.86
CA VAL A 35 -6.13 43.18 9.42
C VAL A 35 -5.89 42.04 10.42
N THR A 36 -5.93 42.32 11.71
CA THR A 36 -5.76 41.29 12.76
C THR A 36 -6.88 40.25 12.72
N ALA A 37 -8.14 40.67 12.53
CA ALA A 37 -9.27 39.76 12.41
C ALA A 37 -9.15 38.88 11.15
N TRP A 38 -8.70 39.46 10.03
CA TRP A 38 -8.50 38.72 8.78
C TRP A 38 -7.44 37.61 8.91
N PHE A 39 -6.29 37.91 9.53
CA PHE A 39 -5.26 36.90 9.80
C PHE A 39 -5.74 35.82 10.79
N ALA A 40 -6.47 36.20 11.84
CA ALA A 40 -7.02 35.25 12.80
C ALA A 40 -8.01 34.28 12.14
N GLU A 41 -8.82 34.75 11.20
CA GLU A 41 -9.74 33.91 10.43
C GLU A 41 -9.01 32.99 9.45
N LEU A 42 -7.95 33.46 8.79
CA LEU A 42 -7.10 32.62 7.93
C LEU A 42 -6.44 31.48 8.73
N ASP A 43 -5.96 31.76 9.94
CA ASP A 43 -5.41 30.77 10.85
C ASP A 43 -6.47 29.77 11.33
N ALA A 44 -7.68 30.24 11.63
CA ALA A 44 -8.80 29.37 12.01
C ALA A 44 -9.19 28.42 10.86
N ASP A 45 -9.23 28.92 9.63
CA ASP A 45 -9.50 28.14 8.42
C ASP A 45 -8.42 27.09 8.15
N LEU A 46 -7.14 27.45 8.32
CA LEU A 46 -6.04 26.50 8.19
C LEU A 46 -6.14 25.39 9.24
N LYS A 47 -6.37 25.75 10.51
CA LYS A 47 -6.53 24.77 11.60
C LYS A 47 -7.72 23.84 11.36
N GLY A 48 -8.86 24.38 10.94
CA GLY A 48 -10.04 23.59 10.60
C GLY A 48 -9.79 22.65 9.42
N LYS A 49 -9.05 23.08 8.40
CA LYS A 49 -8.64 22.18 7.30
C LYS A 49 -7.71 21.08 7.78
N VAL A 50 -6.68 21.41 8.57
CA VAL A 50 -5.75 20.43 9.14
C VAL A 50 -6.50 19.41 10.01
N ASP A 51 -7.44 19.85 10.84
CA ASP A 51 -8.28 18.98 11.67
C ASP A 51 -9.14 18.02 10.82
N ASN A 52 -9.79 18.53 9.77
CA ASN A 52 -10.54 17.71 8.83
C ASN A 52 -9.66 16.69 8.09
N TYR A 53 -8.44 17.07 7.70
CA TYR A 53 -7.47 16.14 7.12
C TYR A 53 -7.06 15.06 8.12
N ALA A 54 -6.77 15.42 9.37
CA ALA A 54 -6.43 14.47 10.42
C ALA A 54 -7.58 13.49 10.67
N ALA A 55 -8.81 13.98 10.82
CA ALA A 55 -10.01 13.16 11.02
C ALA A 55 -10.25 12.18 9.85
N LEU A 56 -10.07 12.63 8.61
CA LEU A 56 -10.18 11.77 7.43
C LEU A 56 -9.07 10.72 7.40
N ILE A 57 -7.82 11.09 7.69
CA ILE A 57 -6.68 10.16 7.71
C ILE A 57 -6.92 9.07 8.75
N THR A 58 -7.24 9.43 10.00
CA THR A 58 -7.53 8.46 11.06
C THR A 58 -8.69 7.55 10.70
N THR A 59 -9.74 8.08 10.05
CA THR A 59 -10.86 7.26 9.56
C THR A 59 -10.42 6.25 8.49
N LEU A 60 -9.53 6.65 7.58
CA LEU A 60 -9.00 5.78 6.53
C LEU A 60 -8.08 4.70 7.10
N GLU A 61 -7.24 5.04 8.09
CA GLU A 61 -6.40 4.09 8.82
C GLU A 61 -7.27 3.04 9.54
N ALA A 62 -8.29 3.47 10.29
CA ALA A 62 -9.22 2.55 10.95
C ALA A 62 -9.97 1.64 9.96
N ARG A 63 -10.41 2.18 8.80
CA ARG A 63 -11.02 1.39 7.73
C ARG A 63 -10.06 0.36 7.13
N THR A 64 -8.77 0.68 7.07
CA THR A 64 -7.74 -0.21 6.52
C THR A 64 -7.61 -1.46 7.38
N ASP A 65 -7.58 -1.32 8.70
CA ASP A 65 -7.48 -2.45 9.63
C ASP A 65 -8.70 -3.38 9.55
N VAL A 66 -9.90 -2.81 9.50
CA VAL A 66 -11.15 -3.60 9.36
C VAL A 66 -11.16 -4.36 8.04
N ARG A 67 -10.79 -3.70 6.94
CA ARG A 67 -10.76 -4.32 5.61
C ARG A 67 -9.68 -5.40 5.50
N ALA A 68 -8.52 -5.20 6.10
CA ALA A 68 -7.44 -6.18 6.10
C ALA A 68 -7.85 -7.47 6.82
N LYS A 69 -8.49 -7.36 8.00
CA LYS A 69 -9.03 -8.52 8.73
C LYS A 69 -10.09 -9.26 7.92
N GLU A 70 -10.97 -8.54 7.25
CA GLU A 70 -12.01 -9.15 6.43
C GLU A 70 -11.45 -9.83 5.17
N ALA A 71 -10.46 -9.22 4.53
CA ALA A 71 -9.74 -9.82 3.41
C ALA A 71 -9.04 -11.11 3.81
N GLU A 72 -8.35 -11.14 4.96
CA GLU A 72 -7.72 -12.35 5.49
C GLU A 72 -8.75 -13.45 5.76
N ARG A 73 -9.90 -13.10 6.34
CA ARG A 73 -10.99 -14.03 6.62
C ARG A 73 -11.54 -14.66 5.34
N LEU A 74 -11.77 -13.86 4.29
CA LEU A 74 -12.24 -14.32 2.98
C LEU A 74 -11.18 -15.17 2.27
N ALA A 75 -9.91 -14.77 2.31
CA ALA A 75 -8.81 -15.54 1.75
C ALA A 75 -8.69 -16.92 2.41
N ARG A 76 -8.86 -17.00 3.74
CA ARG A 76 -8.87 -18.27 4.48
C ARG A 76 -10.02 -19.18 4.04
N ARG A 77 -11.23 -18.63 3.85
CA ARG A 77 -12.38 -19.39 3.33
C ARG A 77 -12.14 -19.89 1.91
N ALA A 78 -11.66 -19.02 1.01
CA ALA A 78 -11.32 -19.40 -0.35
C ALA A 78 -10.26 -20.52 -0.39
N LYS A 79 -9.26 -20.46 0.49
CA LYS A 79 -8.26 -21.53 0.64
C LYS A 79 -8.89 -22.86 1.11
N ALA A 80 -9.81 -22.80 2.06
CA ALA A 80 -10.52 -23.99 2.54
C ALA A 80 -11.41 -24.62 1.45
N ASP A 81 -12.14 -23.79 0.69
CA ASP A 81 -12.97 -24.23 -0.42
C ASP A 81 -12.11 -24.84 -1.54
N ALA A 82 -10.97 -24.21 -1.86
CA ALA A 82 -10.03 -24.74 -2.85
C ALA A 82 -9.44 -26.10 -2.42
N ALA A 83 -9.04 -26.24 -1.15
CA ALA A 83 -8.54 -27.50 -0.60
C ALA A 83 -9.63 -28.59 -0.63
N SER A 84 -10.86 -28.25 -0.25
CA SER A 84 -12.00 -29.17 -0.28
C SER A 84 -12.33 -29.62 -1.71
N ALA A 85 -12.36 -28.69 -2.65
CA ALA A 85 -12.57 -28.99 -4.07
C ALA A 85 -11.46 -29.90 -4.62
N GLN A 86 -10.20 -29.64 -4.26
CA GLN A 86 -9.07 -30.47 -4.68
C GLN A 86 -9.18 -31.89 -4.10
N PHE A 87 -9.47 -32.01 -2.81
CA PHE A 87 -9.70 -33.30 -2.16
C PHE A 87 -10.80 -34.11 -2.86
N LEU A 88 -11.94 -33.48 -3.19
CA LEU A 88 -13.04 -34.14 -3.89
C LEU A 88 -12.66 -34.55 -5.31
N LYS A 89 -11.90 -33.72 -6.03
CA LYS A 89 -11.38 -34.07 -7.37
C LYS A 89 -10.45 -35.28 -7.31
N ASP A 90 -9.52 -35.29 -6.36
CA ASP A 90 -8.57 -36.38 -6.18
C ASP A 90 -9.30 -37.67 -5.80
N ARG A 91 -10.26 -37.60 -4.88
CA ARG A 91 -11.07 -38.76 -4.49
C ARG A 91 -11.88 -39.30 -5.66
N LEU A 92 -12.53 -38.42 -6.43
CA LEU A 92 -13.29 -38.82 -7.62
C LEU A 92 -12.39 -39.45 -8.68
N ARG A 93 -11.20 -38.87 -8.93
CA ARG A 93 -10.20 -39.45 -9.85
C ARG A 93 -9.83 -40.87 -9.41
N THR A 94 -9.44 -41.06 -8.15
CA THR A 94 -9.05 -42.39 -7.62
C THR A 94 -10.17 -43.42 -7.75
N GLU A 95 -11.42 -43.05 -7.48
CA GLU A 95 -12.56 -43.96 -7.63
C GLU A 95 -12.84 -44.31 -9.10
N LEU A 96 -12.71 -43.36 -10.03
CA LEU A 96 -12.88 -43.61 -11.46
C LEU A 96 -11.74 -44.48 -12.01
N GLU A 97 -10.50 -44.22 -11.61
CA GLU A 97 -9.32 -45.02 -11.96
C GLU A 97 -9.44 -46.46 -11.44
N ALA A 98 -9.84 -46.64 -10.17
CA ALA A 98 -10.04 -47.96 -9.57
C ALA A 98 -11.11 -48.80 -10.28
N ARG A 99 -12.08 -48.14 -10.94
CA ARG A 99 -13.14 -48.79 -11.73
C ARG A 99 -12.81 -48.90 -13.22
N GLY A 100 -11.66 -48.39 -13.66
CA GLY A 100 -11.29 -48.35 -15.08
C GLY A 100 -12.15 -47.42 -15.94
N ILE A 101 -12.86 -46.45 -15.34
CA ILE A 101 -13.75 -45.53 -16.05
C ILE A 101 -12.96 -44.30 -16.47
N GLN A 102 -12.71 -44.15 -17.77
CA GLN A 102 -11.97 -42.98 -18.29
C GLN A 102 -12.85 -41.75 -18.53
N LYS A 103 -14.15 -41.93 -18.77
CA LYS A 103 -15.06 -40.84 -19.12
C LYS A 103 -16.48 -41.11 -18.61
N VAL A 104 -17.08 -40.09 -18.01
CA VAL A 104 -18.48 -40.08 -17.53
C VAL A 104 -19.17 -38.83 -18.04
N GLU A 105 -20.32 -38.98 -18.68
CA GLU A 105 -21.21 -37.88 -19.01
C GLU A 105 -22.45 -37.95 -18.11
N THR A 106 -22.84 -36.80 -17.59
CA THR A 106 -24.05 -36.57 -16.78
C THR A 106 -24.88 -35.48 -17.45
N ASP A 107 -26.11 -35.27 -16.98
CA ASP A 107 -27.01 -34.25 -17.53
C ASP A 107 -26.40 -32.83 -17.54
N ARG A 108 -25.44 -32.55 -16.65
CA ARG A 108 -24.83 -31.21 -16.50
C ARG A 108 -23.33 -31.15 -16.80
N TYR A 109 -22.62 -32.28 -16.74
CA TYR A 109 -21.16 -32.29 -16.78
C TYR A 109 -20.61 -33.49 -17.54
N ARG A 110 -19.47 -33.27 -18.19
CA ARG A 110 -18.59 -34.29 -18.74
C ARG A 110 -17.31 -34.34 -17.90
N VAL A 111 -17.03 -35.49 -17.30
CA VAL A 111 -15.85 -35.75 -16.48
C VAL A 111 -14.98 -36.77 -17.20
N SER A 112 -13.70 -36.44 -17.36
CA SER A 112 -12.72 -37.33 -17.98
C SER A 112 -11.49 -37.44 -17.09
N VAL A 113 -10.98 -38.67 -16.91
CA VAL A 113 -9.66 -38.90 -16.34
C VAL A 113 -8.66 -38.82 -17.50
N VAL A 114 -7.80 -37.81 -17.46
CA VAL A 114 -6.80 -37.56 -18.50
C VAL A 114 -5.42 -37.50 -17.86
N SER A 115 -4.41 -37.96 -18.59
CA SER A 115 -3.02 -37.76 -18.21
C SER A 115 -2.71 -36.27 -18.13
N SER A 116 -1.92 -35.85 -17.14
CA SER A 116 -1.44 -34.48 -17.05
C SER A 116 -0.77 -34.06 -18.35
N GLY A 117 -1.29 -33.00 -18.98
CA GLY A 117 -0.64 -32.40 -20.14
C GLY A 117 0.66 -31.69 -19.74
N GLY A 118 1.59 -31.55 -20.69
CA GLY A 118 2.87 -30.88 -20.47
C GLY A 118 4.08 -31.78 -20.75
N LYS A 119 5.27 -31.31 -20.35
CA LYS A 119 6.47 -32.15 -20.38
C LYS A 119 6.28 -33.30 -19.39
N LEU A 120 6.76 -34.48 -19.76
CA LEU A 120 6.82 -35.62 -18.84
C LEU A 120 7.47 -35.18 -17.52
N PRO A 121 6.94 -35.63 -16.36
CA PRO A 121 7.55 -35.31 -15.08
C PRO A 121 8.99 -35.81 -15.07
N LEU A 122 9.94 -34.88 -14.93
CA LEU A 122 11.34 -35.20 -14.78
C LEU A 122 11.57 -35.66 -13.34
N VAL A 123 11.88 -36.94 -13.17
CA VAL A 123 12.30 -37.51 -11.90
C VAL A 123 13.83 -37.58 -11.91
N ILE A 124 14.46 -36.96 -10.91
CA ILE A 124 15.90 -37.06 -10.67
C ILE A 124 16.09 -37.95 -9.45
N ASP A 125 16.45 -39.20 -9.67
CA ASP A 125 16.63 -40.17 -8.58
C ASP A 125 17.89 -39.87 -7.75
N GLN A 126 18.97 -39.45 -8.41
CA GLN A 126 20.24 -39.08 -7.78
C GLN A 126 20.92 -37.93 -8.52
N GLU A 127 20.94 -36.75 -7.89
CA GLU A 127 21.52 -35.53 -8.48
C GLU A 127 23.04 -35.66 -8.70
N SER A 128 23.75 -36.42 -7.87
CA SER A 128 25.20 -36.62 -7.97
C SER A 128 25.65 -37.38 -9.22
N LEU A 129 24.75 -38.11 -9.88
CA LEU A 129 25.04 -38.82 -11.13
C LEU A 129 24.84 -37.94 -12.37
N ILE A 130 24.30 -36.72 -12.20
CA ILE A 130 24.03 -35.82 -13.31
C ILE A 130 25.35 -35.18 -13.75
N PRO A 131 25.72 -35.28 -15.04
CA PRO A 131 26.89 -34.61 -15.58
C PRO A 131 26.84 -33.10 -15.32
N GLY A 132 27.96 -32.51 -14.93
CA GLY A 132 28.03 -31.08 -14.59
C GLY A 132 27.54 -30.13 -15.69
N ALA A 133 27.60 -30.53 -16.96
CA ALA A 133 27.07 -29.76 -18.09
C ALA A 133 25.53 -29.56 -18.06
N LEU A 134 24.81 -30.41 -17.32
CA LEU A 134 23.35 -30.34 -17.16
C LEU A 134 22.95 -29.71 -15.81
N LEU A 135 23.92 -29.38 -14.96
CA LEU A 135 23.70 -28.70 -13.69
C LEU A 135 23.73 -27.18 -13.90
N ARG A 136 22.73 -26.48 -13.36
CA ARG A 136 22.73 -25.03 -13.32
C ARG A 136 23.46 -24.56 -12.06
N VAL A 137 24.59 -23.89 -12.22
CA VAL A 137 25.27 -23.22 -11.11
C VAL A 137 24.52 -21.94 -10.76
N ILE A 138 23.89 -21.92 -9.59
CA ILE A 138 23.30 -20.70 -9.02
C ILE A 138 24.39 -20.08 -8.14
N PRO A 139 25.01 -18.94 -8.52
CA PRO A 139 26.01 -18.30 -7.68
C PRO A 139 25.37 -17.88 -6.36
N GLU A 140 26.11 -18.00 -5.25
CA GLU A 140 25.67 -17.55 -3.93
C GLU A 140 25.14 -16.12 -4.02
N GLN A 141 23.89 -15.92 -3.60
CA GLN A 141 23.22 -14.64 -3.68
C GLN A 141 23.84 -13.70 -2.63
N ARG A 142 24.84 -12.91 -3.04
CA ARG A 142 25.45 -11.89 -2.17
C ARG A 142 24.56 -10.67 -2.11
N VAL A 143 23.73 -10.60 -1.07
CA VAL A 143 22.89 -9.43 -0.77
C VAL A 143 23.63 -8.51 0.20
N PRO A 144 23.70 -7.18 -0.05
CA PRO A 144 24.28 -6.26 0.91
C PRO A 144 23.56 -6.32 2.25
N ASP A 145 24.31 -6.56 3.32
CA ASP A 145 23.80 -6.43 4.68
C ASP A 145 23.70 -4.93 5.02
N LYS A 146 22.48 -4.42 4.92
CA LYS A 146 22.20 -2.99 5.12
C LYS A 146 22.48 -2.54 6.56
N ASP A 147 22.38 -3.44 7.53
CA ASP A 147 22.56 -3.11 8.94
C ASP A 147 24.06 -3.08 9.27
N ALA A 148 24.83 -4.06 8.80
CA ALA A 148 26.29 -4.03 8.90
C ALA A 148 26.89 -2.81 8.16
N ILE A 149 26.40 -2.50 6.96
CA ILE A 149 26.81 -1.30 6.21
C ILE A 149 26.48 -0.02 6.97
N ARG A 150 25.28 0.06 7.58
CA ARG A 150 24.87 1.22 8.38
C ARG A 150 25.77 1.40 9.59
N GLU A 151 26.07 0.33 10.33
CA GLU A 151 26.95 0.40 11.50
C GLU A 151 28.35 0.92 11.15
N ILE A 152 28.92 0.47 10.03
CA ILE A 152 30.26 0.92 9.58
C ILE A 152 30.22 2.40 9.22
N LEU A 153 29.17 2.85 8.52
CA LEU A 153 28.98 4.26 8.17
C LEU A 153 28.74 5.14 9.41
N GLU A 154 27.99 4.65 10.41
CA GLU A 154 27.76 5.35 11.69
C GLU A 154 29.02 5.46 12.55
N ARG A 155 29.94 4.49 12.45
CA ARG A 155 31.29 4.55 13.05
C ARG A 155 32.27 5.47 12.31
N GLY A 156 31.81 6.17 11.26
CA GLY A 156 32.61 7.11 10.49
C GLY A 156 33.56 6.46 9.47
N GLN A 157 33.41 5.16 9.20
CA GLN A 157 34.19 4.45 8.19
C GLN A 157 33.47 4.48 6.84
N ALA A 158 34.20 4.75 5.76
CA ALA A 158 33.63 4.80 4.42
C ALA A 158 33.37 3.39 3.86
N VAL A 159 32.15 3.14 3.41
CA VAL A 159 31.78 1.94 2.65
C VAL A 159 31.63 2.35 1.18
N PRO A 160 32.51 1.88 0.26
CA PRO A 160 32.37 2.17 -1.16
C PRO A 160 30.98 1.77 -1.68
N GLY A 161 30.24 2.73 -2.23
CA GLY A 161 28.89 2.52 -2.76
C GLY A 161 27.73 2.70 -1.77
N ALA A 162 27.99 3.11 -0.51
CA ALA A 162 26.93 3.41 0.46
C ALA A 162 27.22 4.73 1.21
N HIS A 163 26.17 5.52 1.45
CA HIS A 163 26.22 6.73 2.26
C HIS A 163 24.94 6.88 3.08
N LEU A 164 25.01 7.59 4.20
CA LEU A 164 23.83 7.97 4.98
C LEU A 164 23.21 9.23 4.34
N GLY A 165 21.94 9.14 3.96
CA GLY A 165 21.15 10.28 3.49
C GLY A 165 20.49 11.04 4.64
N ASP A 166 19.86 12.18 4.30
CA ASP A 166 19.10 12.97 5.28
C ASP A 166 17.89 12.21 5.81
N ARG A 167 17.54 12.50 7.07
CA ARG A 167 16.31 11.97 7.67
C ARG A 167 15.10 12.58 6.96
N GLY A 168 14.27 11.72 6.36
CA GLY A 168 12.99 12.13 5.79
C GLY A 168 12.05 12.72 6.85
N ARG A 169 11.21 13.69 6.46
CA ARG A 169 10.16 14.25 7.31
C ARG A 169 8.88 13.45 7.14
N ARG A 170 8.25 13.06 8.26
CA ARG A 170 6.95 12.39 8.26
C ARG A 170 5.94 13.20 9.07
N LEU A 171 4.67 13.13 8.69
CA LEU A 171 3.56 13.63 9.50
C LEU A 171 3.29 12.66 10.65
N SER A 172 3.01 13.20 11.84
CA SER A 172 2.63 12.43 13.03
C SER A 172 1.28 12.96 13.52
N ILE A 173 0.27 12.10 13.49
CA ILE A 173 -1.08 12.37 14.02
C ILE A 173 -1.24 11.48 15.26
N ARG A 174 -1.68 12.05 16.38
CA ARG A 174 -1.88 11.34 17.67
C ARG A 174 -3.26 11.62 18.23
#